data_AF-A0A3M7RBF7-F1
#
_entry.id   AF-A0A3M7RBF7-F1
#
_cell.length_a   1.000
_cell.length_b   1.000
_cell.length_c   1.000
_cell.angle_alpha   90.00
_cell.angle_beta   90.00
_cell.angle_gamma   90.00
#
_symmetry.space_group_name_H-M   'P 1'
#
loop_
_entity.id
_entity.type
_entity.pdbx_description
1 polymer ?
#
loop_
_entity_poly.entity_id
_entity_poly.type
_entity_poly.pdbx_seq_one_letter_code
_entity_poly.pdbx_strand_id
1 'polypeptide(L)'
;MIIRNSKNTFEILLKNHLKKSIFNDIYENRTKLSQDLDLCDELLHILNEYDLESKRLASKLLCLLLIEEKIKSDTTYLDGVQTILSLLHDHNNLDIIWNCIWCLVQLCAFRDNKQEIRLIGGIPLILSILWYI
;
A
#
# COMPACT_ATOMS: atom_id res chain seq x y z
N MET A 1 17.55 -18.88 16.03
CA MET A 1 17.41 -19.29 14.61
C MET A 1 15.94 -19.57 14.31
N ILE A 2 15.06 -18.56 14.35
CA ILE A 2 13.58 -18.74 14.29
C ILE A 2 12.89 -17.85 13.23
N ILE A 3 13.62 -16.99 12.51
CA ILE A 3 13.01 -15.98 11.61
C ILE A 3 12.63 -16.54 10.21
N ARG A 4 12.93 -17.81 9.90
CA ARG A 4 12.69 -18.38 8.57
C ARG A 4 11.31 -19.00 8.33
N ASN A 5 10.49 -19.20 9.38
CA ASN A 5 9.20 -19.90 9.26
C ASN A 5 7.97 -18.99 9.06
N SER A 6 8.02 -17.68 9.38
CA SER A 6 6.91 -16.77 9.06
C SER A 6 6.89 -16.36 7.58
N LYS A 7 8.09 -16.23 6.97
CA LYS A 7 8.27 -15.82 5.57
C LYS A 7 7.56 -16.74 4.57
N ASN A 8 7.62 -18.06 4.78
CA ASN A 8 6.98 -19.03 3.88
C ASN A 8 5.47 -19.13 4.10
N THR A 9 4.99 -19.11 5.34
CA THR A 9 3.55 -19.24 5.62
C THR A 9 2.77 -18.04 5.09
N PHE A 10 3.35 -16.85 5.16
CA PHE A 10 2.72 -15.62 4.66
C PHE A 10 2.85 -15.45 3.15
N GLU A 11 3.98 -15.84 2.52
CA GLU A 11 4.05 -15.94 1.06
C GLU A 11 3.07 -16.97 0.50
N ILE A 12 2.85 -18.09 1.21
CA ILE A 12 1.89 -19.13 0.85
C ILE A 12 0.47 -18.62 1.08
N LEU A 13 0.20 -17.87 2.16
CA LEU A 13 -1.09 -17.22 2.38
C LEU A 13 -1.34 -16.15 1.32
N LEU A 14 -0.43 -15.20 1.08
CA LEU A 14 -0.51 -14.25 -0.03
C LEU A 14 -0.72 -14.97 -1.37
N LYS A 15 0.09 -15.97 -1.72
CA LYS A 15 -0.04 -16.69 -3.01
C LYS A 15 -1.31 -17.54 -3.11
N ASN A 16 -1.83 -18.12 -2.02
CA ASN A 16 -3.06 -18.92 -2.03
C ASN A 16 -4.33 -18.06 -1.89
N HIS A 17 -4.29 -16.99 -1.12
CA HIS A 17 -5.38 -16.03 -0.94
C HIS A 17 -5.50 -15.08 -2.15
N LEU A 18 -4.40 -14.58 -2.72
CA LEU A 18 -4.47 -13.61 -3.83
C LEU A 18 -4.79 -14.21 -5.21
N LYS A 19 -4.61 -15.52 -5.45
CA LYS A 19 -4.58 -16.02 -6.84
C LYS A 19 -5.92 -16.24 -7.56
N LYS A 20 -7.10 -16.20 -6.91
CA LYS A 20 -8.36 -16.33 -7.70
C LYS A 20 -9.67 -15.96 -7.02
N SER A 21 -9.82 -16.15 -5.71
CA SER A 21 -11.11 -15.95 -5.01
C SER A 21 -11.27 -14.51 -4.50
N ILE A 22 -10.19 -13.93 -3.99
CA ILE A 22 -10.29 -12.77 -3.11
C ILE A 22 -10.48 -11.44 -3.84
N PHE A 23 -10.14 -11.32 -5.13
CA PHE A 23 -10.42 -10.07 -5.84
C PHE A 23 -11.94 -9.78 -5.94
N ASN A 24 -12.78 -10.82 -5.94
CA ASN A 24 -14.23 -10.68 -5.81
C ASN A 24 -14.66 -10.61 -4.33
N ASP A 25 -14.02 -11.38 -3.44
CA ASP A 25 -14.40 -11.40 -2.02
C ASP A 25 -13.94 -10.16 -1.21
N ILE A 26 -12.95 -9.38 -1.69
CA ILE A 26 -12.47 -8.15 -1.02
C ILE A 26 -13.56 -7.10 -0.99
N TYR A 27 -14.33 -6.94 -2.06
CA TYR A 27 -15.38 -5.93 -2.09
C TYR A 27 -16.44 -6.18 -1.02
N GLU A 28 -16.69 -7.46 -0.69
CA GLU A 28 -17.69 -7.90 0.29
C GLU A 28 -17.12 -8.05 1.70
N ASN A 29 -15.81 -8.34 1.85
CA ASN A 29 -15.14 -8.53 3.15
C ASN A 29 -14.20 -7.39 3.57
N ARG A 30 -14.07 -6.31 2.79
CA ARG A 30 -13.22 -5.15 3.11
C ARG A 30 -13.47 -4.56 4.49
N THR A 31 -14.71 -4.55 4.95
CA THR A 31 -15.08 -4.07 6.30
C THR A 31 -14.63 -5.00 7.43
N LYS A 32 -14.48 -6.31 7.15
CA LYS A 32 -13.92 -7.27 8.12
C LYS A 32 -12.40 -7.19 8.12
N LEU A 33 -11.80 -7.06 6.92
CA LEU A 33 -10.36 -6.88 6.76
C LEU A 33 -9.90 -5.56 7.38
N SER A 34 -10.70 -4.50 7.28
CA SER A 34 -10.38 -3.22 7.93
C SER A 34 -10.45 -3.26 9.45
N GLN A 35 -11.13 -4.25 10.04
CA GLN A 35 -11.15 -4.44 11.49
C GLN A 35 -9.88 -5.10 12.02
N ASP A 36 -9.14 -5.82 11.18
CA ASP A 36 -7.86 -6.41 11.57
C ASP A 36 -6.85 -5.30 11.88
N LEU A 37 -6.21 -5.37 13.05
CA LEU A 37 -5.38 -4.26 13.56
C LEU A 37 -4.02 -4.20 12.88
N ASP A 38 -3.49 -5.35 12.45
CA ASP A 38 -2.11 -5.47 11.97
C ASP A 38 -2.02 -5.45 10.44
N LEU A 39 -3.15 -5.50 9.74
CA LEU A 39 -3.18 -5.60 8.28
C LEU A 39 -2.49 -4.41 7.58
N CYS A 40 -2.68 -3.19 8.09
CA CYS A 40 -2.02 -2.00 7.55
C CYS A 40 -0.50 -2.07 7.69
N ASP A 41 -0.01 -2.42 8.87
CA ASP A 41 1.42 -2.52 9.15
C ASP A 41 2.08 -3.61 8.31
N GLU A 42 1.43 -4.78 8.21
CA GLU A 42 1.89 -5.86 7.35
C GLU A 42 1.97 -5.45 5.87
N LEU A 43 0.97 -4.74 5.36
CA LEU A 43 0.97 -4.27 3.97
C LEU A 43 2.08 -3.26 3.71
N LEU A 44 2.31 -2.32 4.64
CA LEU A 44 3.40 -1.35 4.54
C LEU A 44 4.77 -2.04 4.63
N HIS A 45 4.91 -3.05 5.49
CA HIS A 45 6.12 -3.86 5.59
C HIS A 45 6.41 -4.61 4.27
N ILE A 46 5.38 -5.20 3.66
CA ILE A 46 5.50 -5.85 2.34
C ILE A 46 5.90 -4.85 1.26
N LEU A 47 5.28 -3.67 1.28
CA LEU A 47 5.59 -2.59 0.36
C LEU A 47 7.04 -2.12 0.46
N ASN A 48 7.68 -2.23 1.62
CA ASN A 48 9.07 -1.82 1.80
C ASN A 48 10.08 -2.94 1.47
N GLU A 49 9.91 -4.12 2.06
CA GLU A 49 10.96 -5.16 2.17
C GLU A 49 10.87 -6.30 1.13
N TYR A 50 9.77 -6.43 0.39
CA TYR A 50 9.51 -7.62 -0.44
C TYR A 50 9.84 -7.42 -1.93
N ASP A 51 9.64 -8.46 -2.74
CA ASP A 51 9.84 -8.42 -4.18
C ASP A 51 8.73 -7.63 -4.92
N LEU A 52 9.02 -7.26 -6.18
CA LEU A 52 8.14 -6.45 -7.03
C LEU A 52 6.71 -7.00 -7.18
N GLU A 53 6.53 -8.32 -7.28
CA GLU A 53 5.21 -8.92 -7.43
C GLU A 53 4.39 -8.79 -6.15
N SER A 54 5.03 -9.03 -4.99
CA SER A 54 4.43 -8.82 -3.67
C SER A 54 4.05 -7.35 -3.44
N LYS A 55 4.94 -6.41 -3.81
CA LYS A 55 4.67 -4.96 -3.75
C LYS A 55 3.49 -4.54 -4.63
N ARG A 56 3.36 -5.12 -5.83
CA ARG A 56 2.22 -4.85 -6.72
C ARG A 56 0.90 -5.31 -6.12
N LEU A 57 0.86 -6.50 -5.52
CA LEU A 57 -0.35 -7.04 -4.90
C LEU A 57 -0.71 -6.26 -3.62
N ALA A 58 0.28 -5.95 -2.78
CA ALA A 58 0.09 -5.18 -1.56
C ALA A 58 -0.41 -3.76 -1.83
N SER A 59 0.18 -3.06 -2.82
CA SER A 59 -0.24 -1.68 -3.18
C SER A 59 -1.68 -1.67 -3.70
N LYS A 60 -2.05 -2.66 -4.52
CA LYS A 60 -3.42 -2.80 -5.02
C LYS A 60 -4.41 -3.06 -3.89
N LEU A 61 -4.07 -3.95 -2.96
CA LEU A 61 -4.92 -4.25 -1.81
C LEU A 61 -5.08 -3.05 -0.88
N LEU A 62 -3.98 -2.36 -0.55
CA LEU A 62 -3.99 -1.15 0.25
C LEU A 62 -4.91 -0.09 -0.37
N CYS A 63 -4.84 0.11 -1.68
CA CYS A 63 -5.71 1.05 -2.38
C CYS A 63 -7.20 0.69 -2.35
N LEU A 64 -7.54 -0.59 -2.30
CA LEU A 64 -8.93 -1.04 -2.13
C LEU A 64 -9.42 -0.82 -0.69
N LEU A 65 -8.53 -1.02 0.29
CA LEU A 65 -8.85 -0.88 1.71
C LEU A 65 -8.87 0.57 2.19
N LEU A 66 -8.09 1.45 1.55
CA LEU A 66 -8.03 2.88 1.82
C LEU A 66 -9.36 3.61 1.58
N ILE A 67 -10.44 2.94 1.16
CA ILE A 67 -11.78 3.53 1.19
C ILE A 67 -12.32 3.65 2.63
N GLU A 68 -11.88 2.78 3.54
CA GLU A 68 -12.29 2.73 4.94
C GLU A 68 -11.49 3.73 5.79
N GLU A 69 -12.17 4.52 6.62
CA GLU A 69 -11.54 5.60 7.40
C GLU A 69 -10.50 5.08 8.41
N LYS A 70 -10.78 3.93 9.03
CA LYS A 70 -9.84 3.25 9.93
C LYS A 70 -8.50 2.97 9.24
N ILE A 71 -8.54 2.36 8.05
CA ILE A 71 -7.34 2.05 7.27
C ILE A 71 -6.57 3.32 6.89
N LYS A 72 -7.26 4.40 6.53
CA LYS A 72 -6.58 5.67 6.25
C LYS A 72 -5.89 6.25 7.49
N SER A 73 -6.55 6.19 8.65
CA SER A 73 -5.99 6.64 9.92
C SER A 73 -4.77 5.79 10.31
N ASP A 74 -4.89 4.47 10.24
CA ASP A 74 -3.81 3.54 10.59
C ASP A 74 -2.61 3.72 9.64
N THR A 75 -2.88 3.85 8.33
CA THR A 75 -1.83 4.14 7.34
C THR A 75 -1.14 5.47 7.59
N THR A 76 -1.87 6.48 8.08
CA THR A 76 -1.29 7.79 8.45
C THR A 76 -0.41 7.67 9.69
N TYR A 77 -0.85 6.90 10.69
CA TYR A 77 -0.11 6.68 11.93
C TYR A 77 1.18 5.87 11.72
N LEU A 78 1.20 4.97 10.74
CA LEU A 78 2.30 4.05 10.43
C LEU A 78 3.29 4.60 9.37
N ASP A 79 3.41 5.92 9.22
CA ASP A 79 4.28 6.55 8.21
C ASP A 79 4.02 6.03 6.77
N GLY A 80 2.78 5.66 6.48
CA GLY A 80 2.40 5.06 5.19
C GLY A 80 2.60 6.01 4.02
N VAL A 81 2.51 7.33 4.25
CA VAL A 81 2.80 8.36 3.24
C VAL A 81 4.26 8.27 2.78
N GLN A 82 5.22 8.17 3.72
CA GLN A 82 6.64 7.99 3.39
C GLN A 82 6.87 6.69 2.62
N THR A 83 6.29 5.59 3.08
CA THR A 83 6.44 4.28 2.45
C THR A 83 5.88 4.27 1.02
N ILE A 84 4.77 4.95 0.78
CA ILE A 84 4.18 5.04 -0.58
C ILE A 84 5.01 5.98 -1.47
N LEU A 85 5.51 7.09 -0.92
CA LEU A 85 6.38 8.01 -1.67
C LEU A 85 7.71 7.35 -2.04
N SER A 86 8.30 6.54 -1.17
CA SER A 86 9.55 5.82 -1.47
C SER A 86 9.40 4.90 -2.69
N LEU A 87 8.24 4.29 -2.87
CA LEU A 87 7.91 3.44 -4.01
C LEU A 87 7.75 4.21 -5.32
N LEU A 88 7.37 5.49 -5.26
CA LEU A 88 7.22 6.33 -6.46
C LEU A 88 8.56 6.75 -7.06
N HIS A 89 9.66 6.62 -6.31
CA HIS A 89 11.01 6.83 -6.85
C HIS A 89 11.46 5.68 -7.77
N ASP A 90 10.84 4.50 -7.68
CA ASP A 90 11.17 3.35 -8.52
C ASP A 90 10.31 3.36 -9.79
N HIS A 91 10.81 4.03 -10.84
CA HIS A 91 10.09 4.24 -12.11
C HIS A 91 9.86 2.97 -12.95
N ASN A 92 10.32 1.81 -12.48
CA ASN A 92 10.35 0.57 -13.27
C ASN A 92 8.99 -0.12 -13.42
N ASN A 93 7.95 0.26 -12.66
CA ASN A 93 6.67 -0.43 -12.70
C ASN A 93 5.47 0.52 -12.61
N LEU A 94 4.85 0.79 -13.76
CA LEU A 94 3.70 1.67 -13.88
C LEU A 94 2.48 1.20 -13.07
N ASP A 95 2.27 -0.12 -12.88
CA ASP A 95 1.15 -0.63 -12.08
C ASP A 95 1.29 -0.25 -10.60
N ILE A 96 2.51 -0.37 -10.07
CA ILE A 96 2.82 0.01 -8.68
C ILE A 96 2.68 1.51 -8.53
N ILE A 97 3.26 2.29 -9.45
CA ILE A 97 3.18 3.76 -9.44
C ILE A 97 1.73 4.23 -9.45
N TRP A 98 0.90 3.66 -10.33
CA TRP A 98 -0.51 4.00 -10.43
C TRP A 98 -1.26 3.72 -9.12
N ASN A 99 -1.05 2.54 -8.53
CA ASN A 99 -1.64 2.22 -7.24
C ASN A 99 -1.13 3.18 -6.17
N CYS A 100 0.19 3.38 -6.04
CA CYS A 100 0.76 4.31 -5.07
C CYS A 100 0.19 5.73 -5.17
N ILE A 101 0.04 6.27 -6.39
CA ILE A 101 -0.60 7.57 -6.62
C ILE A 101 -2.05 7.54 -6.13
N TRP A 102 -2.82 6.51 -6.49
CA TRP A 102 -4.21 6.38 -6.05
C TRP A 102 -4.32 6.33 -4.51
N CYS A 103 -3.44 5.58 -3.87
CA CYS A 103 -3.36 5.49 -2.41
C CYS A 103 -3.03 6.87 -1.79
N LEU A 104 -2.08 7.64 -2.36
CA LEU A 104 -1.80 9.02 -1.93
C LEU A 104 -3.01 9.94 -2.09
N VAL A 105 -3.76 9.81 -3.19
CA VAL A 105 -4.99 10.59 -3.42
C VAL A 105 -6.03 10.30 -2.32
N GLN A 106 -6.18 9.05 -1.90
CA GLN A 106 -7.08 8.69 -0.80
C GLN A 106 -6.60 9.24 0.55
N LEU A 107 -5.29 9.20 0.80
CA LEU A 107 -4.68 9.73 2.03
C LEU A 107 -4.72 11.27 2.11
N CYS A 108 -4.72 11.95 0.96
CA CYS A 108 -4.95 13.39 0.87
C CYS A 108 -6.32 13.84 1.41
N ALA A 109 -7.22 12.92 1.79
CA ALA A 109 -8.42 13.31 2.53
C ALA A 109 -8.09 14.00 3.87
N PHE A 110 -6.97 13.64 4.51
CA PHE A 110 -6.52 14.23 5.77
C PHE A 110 -5.58 15.41 5.54
N ARG A 111 -5.76 16.47 6.34
CA ARG A 111 -4.96 17.69 6.23
C ARG A 111 -3.49 17.45 6.54
N ASP A 112 -3.20 16.59 7.52
CA ASP A 112 -1.84 16.29 7.97
C ASP A 112 -1.06 15.59 6.87
N ASN A 113 -1.67 14.62 6.20
CA ASN A 113 -1.09 13.93 5.03
C ASN A 113 -0.77 14.88 3.88
N LYS A 114 -1.64 15.87 3.59
CA LYS A 114 -1.34 16.88 2.56
C LYS A 114 -0.09 17.69 2.91
N GLN A 115 0.04 18.04 4.19
CA GLN A 115 1.18 18.81 4.66
C GLN A 115 2.46 17.99 4.60
N GLU A 116 2.40 16.72 5.00
CA GLU A 116 3.50 15.78 4.91
C GLU A 116 3.96 15.55 3.46
N ILE A 117 3.04 15.25 2.53
CA ILE A 117 3.35 15.10 1.10
C ILE A 117 4.04 16.36 0.56
N ARG A 118 3.61 17.54 1.00
CA ARG A 118 4.26 18.81 0.61
C ARG A 118 5.67 18.95 1.19
N LEU A 119 5.87 18.57 2.45
CA LEU A 119 7.14 18.69 3.15
C LEU A 119 8.19 17.72 2.62
N ILE A 120 7.80 16.50 2.26
CA ILE A 120 8.69 15.45 1.76
C ILE A 120 8.98 15.63 0.26
N GLY A 121 8.34 16.61 -0.40
CA GLY A 121 8.57 16.88 -1.82
C GLY A 121 7.81 15.93 -2.76
N GLY A 122 6.70 15.35 -2.29
CA GLY A 122 5.85 14.49 -3.10
C GLY A 122 5.22 15.20 -4.30
N ILE A 123 5.00 16.53 -4.23
CA ILE A 123 4.46 17.31 -5.36
C ILE A 123 5.43 17.31 -6.56
N PRO A 124 6.72 17.70 -6.43
CA PRO A 124 7.73 17.51 -7.48
C PRO A 124 7.83 16.06 -7.98
N LEU A 125 7.74 15.07 -7.09
CA LEU A 125 7.83 13.65 -7.47
C LEU A 125 6.67 13.23 -8.38
N ILE A 126 5.43 13.54 -8.00
CA ILE A 126 4.23 13.26 -8.82
C ILE A 126 4.33 13.99 -10.17
N LEU A 127 4.83 15.24 -10.18
CA LEU A 127 5.02 15.99 -11.43
C LEU A 127 6.07 15.34 -12.33
N SER A 128 7.15 14.80 -11.76
CA SER A 128 8.18 14.10 -12.54
C SER A 128 7.66 12.82 -13.20
N ILE A 129 6.74 12.11 -12.54
CA ILE A 129 6.08 10.92 -13.10
C ILE A 129 5.17 11.31 -14.27
N LEU A 130 4.41 12.41 -14.14
CA LEU A 130 3.56 12.90 -15.24
C LEU A 130 4.37 13.24 -16.50
N TRP A 131 5.64 13.66 -16.34
CA TRP A 131 6.50 13.94 -17.48
C TRP A 131 7.07 12.67 -18.13
N TYR A 132 7.05 11.56 -17.42
CA TYR A 132 7.59 10.27 -17.87
C TYR A 132 6.53 9.38 -18.56
N ILE A 133 5.24 9.67 -18.37
CA ILE A 133 4.09 8.97 -19.00
C ILE A 133 3.64 9.75 -20.24
#